data_AF-A0A0Q9WWS1-F1
#
_entry.id   AF-A0A0Q9WWS1-F1
#
_cell.length_a   1.000
_cell.length_b   1.000
_cell.length_c   1.000
_cell.angle_alpha   90.00
_cell.angle_beta   90.00
_cell.angle_gamma   90.00
#
_symmetry.space_group_name_H-M   'P 1'
#
loop_
_entity.id
_entity.type
_entity.pdbx_description
1 polymer ?
#
loop_
_entity_poly.entity_id
_entity_poly.type
_entity_poly.pdbx_seq_one_letter_code
_entity_poly.pdbx_strand_id
1 'polypeptide(L)'
;MYILLLALKCSVNSGVMLRMTPLHWAVEKRHKIIVRLLLKCQADVTLVSKFGKTPIALAVLTEQADILSELETARQAQANRKYNEEAEKQTSDAVNSIMDETYKTLENVDMSVEDKMDVLENLRQAAMSWVTPY
;
A
#
# COMPACT_ATOMS: atom_id res chain seq x y z
N MET A 1 13.63 -15.10 15.22
CA MET A 1 12.96 -14.86 13.93
C MET A 1 11.60 -15.58 13.76
N TYR A 2 11.25 -16.60 14.56
CA TYR A 2 10.02 -17.40 14.39
C TYR A 2 8.70 -16.66 14.76
N ILE A 3 8.78 -15.70 15.69
CA ILE A 3 7.64 -14.93 16.22
C ILE A 3 6.97 -14.02 15.17
N LEU A 4 7.75 -13.53 14.19
CA LEU A 4 7.23 -12.60 13.17
C LEU A 4 6.30 -13.31 12.18
N LEU A 5 6.62 -14.57 11.83
CA LEU A 5 5.88 -15.35 10.84
C LEU A 5 4.56 -15.90 11.41
N LEU A 6 4.54 -16.27 12.71
CA LEU A 6 3.32 -16.71 13.40
C LEU A 6 2.30 -15.57 13.53
N ALA A 7 2.75 -14.33 13.77
CA ALA A 7 1.86 -13.18 13.95
C ALA A 7 1.08 -12.82 12.68
N LEU A 8 1.63 -13.08 11.49
CA LEU A 8 0.96 -12.85 10.21
C LEU A 8 -0.09 -13.93 9.89
N LYS A 9 -0.03 -15.11 10.53
CA LYS A 9 -0.89 -16.27 10.22
C LYS A 9 -1.89 -16.65 11.33
N CYS A 10 -1.77 -16.07 12.52
CA CYS A 10 -2.65 -16.34 13.68
C CYS A 10 -3.66 -15.21 13.97
N SER A 11 -4.22 -14.56 12.94
CA SER A 11 -5.36 -13.64 13.09
C SER A 11 -6.71 -14.35 13.25
N VAL A 12 -6.71 -15.68 13.37
CA VAL A 12 -7.92 -16.48 13.51
C VAL A 12 -7.91 -17.17 14.88
N ASN A 13 -8.54 -16.51 15.85
CA ASN A 13 -9.23 -17.17 16.96
C ASN A 13 -8.43 -17.70 18.17
N SER A 14 -7.55 -16.89 18.78
CA SER A 14 -7.18 -17.11 20.18
C SER A 14 -7.39 -15.83 21.00
N GLY A 15 -8.47 -15.84 21.78
CA GLY A 15 -9.01 -14.70 22.50
C GLY A 15 -8.00 -13.98 23.42
N VAL A 16 -8.03 -12.66 23.32
CA VAL A 16 -7.79 -11.67 24.38
C VAL A 16 -6.38 -11.55 24.98
N MET A 17 -5.49 -12.53 24.90
CA MET A 17 -4.25 -12.48 25.72
C MET A 17 -3.08 -11.64 25.17
N LEU A 18 -2.98 -11.40 23.86
CA LEU A 18 -1.85 -10.66 23.27
C LEU A 18 -2.31 -9.65 22.19
N ARG A 19 -3.15 -8.66 22.55
CA ARG A 19 -3.45 -7.49 21.68
C ARG A 19 -2.22 -6.61 21.37
N MET A 20 -1.00 -7.08 21.57
CA MET A 20 0.23 -6.39 21.22
C MET A 20 0.73 -6.86 19.86
N THR A 21 0.75 -5.94 18.90
CA THR A 21 1.38 -6.18 17.60
C THR A 21 2.91 -6.25 17.74
N PRO A 22 3.61 -6.91 16.81
CA PRO A 22 5.08 -6.95 16.79
C PRO A 22 5.72 -5.55 16.84
N LEU A 23 5.03 -4.55 16.29
CA LEU A 23 5.47 -3.16 16.28
C LEU A 23 5.50 -2.56 17.69
N HIS A 24 4.54 -2.89 18.55
CA HIS A 24 4.56 -2.45 19.95
C HIS A 24 5.77 -3.01 20.71
N TRP A 25 6.10 -4.29 20.50
CA TRP A 25 7.28 -4.91 21.11
C TRP A 25 8.59 -4.28 20.60
N ALA A 26 8.67 -3.96 19.31
CA ALA A 26 9.85 -3.32 18.74
C ALA A 26 10.07 -1.90 19.31
N VAL A 27 8.99 -1.13 19.50
CA VAL A 27 9.03 0.19 20.14
C VAL A 27 9.39 0.06 21.62
N GLU A 28 8.76 -0.85 22.37
CA GLU A 28 9.07 -1.06 23.79
C GLU A 28 10.54 -1.43 24.02
N LYS A 29 11.13 -2.24 23.12
CA LYS A 29 12.53 -2.65 23.19
C LYS A 29 13.51 -1.64 22.60
N ARG A 30 13.06 -0.52 22.01
CA ARG A 30 13.92 0.48 21.33
C ARG A 30 14.66 -0.09 20.11
N HIS A 31 14.11 -1.11 19.45
CA HIS A 31 14.77 -1.80 18.34
C HIS A 31 14.43 -1.17 16.99
N LYS A 32 15.11 -0.07 16.65
CA LYS A 32 14.92 0.70 15.39
C LYS A 32 14.97 -0.18 14.13
N ILE A 33 15.88 -1.15 14.07
CA ILE A 33 16.02 -2.07 12.91
C ILE A 33 14.75 -2.93 12.72
N ILE A 34 14.19 -3.43 13.82
CA ILE A 34 12.97 -4.25 13.79
C ILE A 34 11.76 -3.38 13.42
N VAL A 35 11.71 -2.15 13.92
CA VAL A 35 10.68 -1.16 13.54
C VAL A 35 10.72 -0.93 12.02
N ARG A 36 11.88 -0.61 11.44
CA ARG A 36 12.03 -0.45 9.98
C ARG A 36 11.58 -1.67 9.19
N LEU A 37 11.95 -2.87 9.66
CA LEU A 37 11.58 -4.11 8.98
C LEU A 37 10.06 -4.32 9.01
N LEU A 38 9.42 -4.08 10.15
CA LEU A 38 7.96 -4.19 10.29
C LEU A 38 7.22 -3.13 9.46
N LEU A 39 7.74 -1.90 9.41
CA LEU A 39 7.19 -0.84 8.56
C LEU A 39 7.30 -1.17 7.07
N LYS A 40 8.42 -1.78 6.64
CA LYS A 40 8.57 -2.33 5.28
C LYS A 40 7.56 -3.44 4.98
N CYS A 41 7.21 -4.26 5.98
CA CYS A 41 6.16 -5.27 5.88
C CYS A 41 4.74 -4.69 5.98
N GLN A 42 4.56 -3.38 5.85
CA GLN A 42 3.26 -2.70 5.95
C GLN A 42 2.53 -2.95 7.28
N ALA A 43 3.26 -3.05 8.39
CA ALA A 43 2.63 -3.16 9.70
C ALA A 43 1.70 -1.96 9.97
N ASP A 44 0.48 -2.25 10.45
CA ASP A 44 -0.47 -1.21 10.82
C ASP A 44 0.00 -0.46 12.07
N VAL A 45 0.27 0.84 11.88
CA VAL A 45 0.68 1.78 12.94
C VAL A 45 -0.50 2.30 13.77
N THR A 46 -1.73 1.98 13.37
CA THR A 46 -2.98 2.45 14.00
C THR A 46 -3.48 1.50 15.09
N LEU A 47 -3.01 0.25 15.09
CA LEU A 47 -3.47 -0.78 16.02
C LEU A 47 -3.12 -0.40 17.46
N VAL A 48 -4.06 -0.62 18.38
CA VAL A 48 -3.85 -0.37 19.80
C VAL A 48 -3.37 -1.64 20.50
N SER A 49 -2.38 -1.46 21.39
CA SER A 49 -1.86 -2.47 22.30
C SER A 49 -2.91 -2.98 23.29
N LYS A 50 -2.57 -4.02 24.06
CA LYS A 50 -3.31 -4.46 25.25
C LYS A 50 -3.54 -3.34 26.26
N PHE A 51 -2.66 -2.33 26.29
CA PHE A 51 -2.76 -1.16 27.15
C PHE A 51 -3.62 -0.02 26.55
N GLY A 52 -4.28 -0.24 25.42
CA GLY A 52 -5.04 0.80 24.72
C GLY A 52 -4.17 1.89 24.07
N LYS A 53 -2.86 1.67 23.98
CA LYS A 53 -1.89 2.62 23.43
C LYS A 53 -1.49 2.22 22.02
N THR A 54 -1.40 3.19 21.12
CA THR A 54 -0.82 2.98 19.78
C THR A 54 0.71 2.87 19.86
N PRO A 55 1.39 2.34 18.82
CA PRO A 55 2.84 2.30 18.75
C PRO A 55 3.45 3.70 18.85
N ILE A 56 2.79 4.70 18.25
CA ILE A 56 3.16 6.11 18.34
C ILE A 56 3.05 6.61 19.79
N ALA A 57 1.93 6.33 20.47
CA ALA A 57 1.77 6.73 21.88
C ALA A 57 2.82 6.07 22.80
N LEU A 58 3.20 4.82 22.52
CA LEU A 58 4.32 4.18 23.23
C LEU A 58 5.66 4.84 22.94
N ALA A 59 5.93 5.21 21.69
CA ALA A 59 7.17 5.91 21.31
C ALA A 59 7.27 7.28 22.01
N VAL A 60 6.15 8.01 22.13
CA VAL A 60 6.08 9.27 22.89
C VAL A 60 6.37 9.04 24.38
N LEU A 61 5.70 8.06 25.00
CA LEU A 61 5.86 7.77 26.43
C LEU A 61 7.25 7.28 26.82
N THR A 62 7.96 6.68 25.86
CA THR A 62 9.31 6.18 26.06
C THR A 62 10.37 7.15 25.56
N GLU A 63 9.96 8.35 25.13
CA GLU A 63 10.80 9.45 24.63
C GLU A 63 11.73 9.04 23.46
N GLN A 64 11.21 8.23 22.54
CA GLN A 64 11.97 7.69 21.40
C GLN A 64 11.74 8.52 20.13
N ALA A 65 12.32 9.72 20.06
CA ALA A 65 12.18 10.62 18.91
C ALA A 65 12.57 9.98 17.57
N ASP A 66 13.65 9.17 17.56
CA ASP A 66 14.08 8.40 16.39
C ASP A 66 12.97 7.51 15.82
N ILE A 67 12.37 6.68 16.67
CA ILE A 67 11.37 5.70 16.27
C ILE A 67 10.04 6.38 15.94
N LEU A 68 9.72 7.47 16.64
CA LEU A 68 8.56 8.30 16.34
C LEU A 68 8.62 8.87 14.91
N SER A 69 9.77 9.43 14.51
CA SER A 69 9.98 9.95 13.16
C SER A 69 9.78 8.88 12.08
N GLU A 70 10.22 7.64 12.34
CA GLU A 70 10.04 6.52 11.41
C GLU A 70 8.59 6.04 11.33
N LEU A 71 7.88 6.02 12.46
CA LEU A 71 6.45 5.66 12.49
C LEU A 71 5.60 6.71 11.76
N GLU A 72 5.90 7.99 11.92
CA GLU A 72 5.17 9.08 11.23
C GLU A 72 5.41 9.08 9.73
N THR A 73 6.67 8.95 9.29
CA THR A 73 7.00 8.85 7.88
C THR A 73 6.37 7.62 7.23
N ALA A 74 6.37 6.47 7.92
CA ALA A 74 5.68 5.28 7.43
C ALA A 74 4.15 5.45 7.37
N ARG A 75 3.55 6.14 8.34
CA ARG A 75 2.11 6.47 8.30
C ARG A 75 1.75 7.30 7.07
N GLN A 76 2.56 8.32 6.77
CA GLN A 76 2.37 9.15 5.58
C GLN A 76 2.56 8.36 4.29
N ALA A 77 3.60 7.51 4.22
CA ALA A 77 3.84 6.65 3.07
C ALA A 77 2.68 5.66 2.83
N GLN A 78 2.08 5.12 3.89
CA GLN A 78 0.89 4.26 3.82
C GLN A 78 -0.35 5.02 3.30
N ALA A 79 -0.53 6.28 3.69
CA ALA A 79 -1.63 7.12 3.21
C ALA A 79 -1.48 7.46 1.72
N ASN A 80 -0.27 7.84 1.28
CA ASN A 80 0.01 8.16 -0.12
C ASN A 80 -0.18 6.94 -1.03
N ARG A 81 0.18 5.75 -0.55
CA ARG A 81 0.02 4.52 -1.32
C ARG A 81 -1.44 4.17 -1.60
N LYS A 82 -2.34 4.34 -0.62
CA LYS A 82 -3.78 4.13 -0.83
C LYS A 82 -4.35 5.08 -1.88
N TYR A 83 -3.91 6.34 -1.85
CA TYR A 83 -4.31 7.34 -2.83
C TYR A 83 -3.84 6.97 -4.25
N ASN A 84 -2.61 6.48 -4.40
CA ASN A 84 -2.10 6.04 -5.70
C ASN A 84 -2.79 4.75 -6.19
N GLU A 85 -3.04 3.77 -5.31
CA GLU A 85 -3.74 2.53 -5.67
C GLU A 85 -5.21 2.80 -6.08
N GLU A 86 -5.90 3.75 -5.45
CA GLU A 86 -7.24 4.19 -5.86
C GLU A 86 -7.21 4.97 -7.19
N ALA A 87 -6.23 5.85 -7.38
CA ALA A 87 -6.05 6.60 -8.62
C ALA A 87 -5.71 5.69 -9.82
N GLU A 88 -4.81 4.72 -9.65
CA GLU A 88 -4.45 3.72 -10.67
C GLU A 88 -5.64 2.83 -11.03
N LYS A 89 -6.44 2.42 -10.06
CA LYS A 89 -7.61 1.57 -10.32
C LYS A 89 -8.66 2.31 -11.15
N GLN A 90 -8.97 3.55 -10.76
CA GLN A 90 -9.99 4.37 -11.43
C GLN A 90 -9.55 4.81 -12.83
N THR A 91 -8.25 5.06 -13.03
CA THR A 91 -7.71 5.31 -14.37
C THR A 91 -7.67 4.06 -15.23
N SER A 92 -7.34 2.88 -14.68
CA SER A 92 -7.37 1.62 -15.44
C SER A 92 -8.78 1.26 -15.94
N ASP A 93 -9.81 1.47 -15.12
CA ASP A 93 -11.20 1.19 -15.48
C ASP A 93 -11.68 2.15 -16.59
N ALA A 94 -11.32 3.44 -16.51
CA ALA A 94 -11.63 4.42 -17.53
C ALA A 94 -10.90 4.13 -18.85
N VAL A 95 -9.61 3.80 -18.80
CA VAL A 95 -8.81 3.47 -19.99
C VAL A 95 -9.34 2.20 -20.66
N ASN A 96 -9.69 1.16 -19.89
CA ASN A 96 -10.27 -0.06 -20.44
C ASN A 96 -11.64 0.19 -21.10
N SER A 97 -12.48 1.05 -20.51
CA SER A 97 -13.76 1.43 -21.11
C SER A 97 -13.58 2.20 -22.41
N ILE A 98 -12.64 3.14 -22.46
CA ILE A 98 -12.31 3.88 -23.69
C ILE A 98 -11.76 2.92 -24.75
N MET A 99 -10.91 1.97 -24.36
CA MET A 99 -10.37 1.00 -25.30
C MET A 99 -11.46 0.09 -25.88
N ASP A 100 -12.39 -0.39 -25.06
CA ASP A 100 -13.52 -1.22 -25.55
C ASP A 100 -14.41 -0.46 -26.55
N GLU A 101 -14.66 0.84 -26.31
CA GLU A 101 -15.40 1.68 -27.26
C GLU A 101 -14.62 1.96 -28.56
N THR A 102 -13.31 2.18 -28.47
CA THR A 102 -12.47 2.38 -29.67
C THR A 102 -12.35 1.11 -30.50
N TYR A 103 -12.22 -0.07 -29.88
CA TYR A 103 -12.26 -1.35 -30.60
C TYR A 103 -13.57 -1.53 -31.37
N LYS A 104 -14.73 -1.28 -30.74
CA LYS A 104 -16.05 -1.38 -31.38
C LYS A 104 -16.23 -0.40 -32.53
N THR A 105 -15.72 0.82 -32.40
CA THR A 105 -15.78 1.80 -33.49
C THR A 105 -14.84 1.44 -34.63
N LEU A 106 -13.61 1.02 -34.33
CA LEU A 106 -12.63 0.58 -35.32
C LEU A 106 -13.07 -0.68 -36.08
N GLU A 107 -13.87 -1.56 -35.48
CA GLU A 107 -14.47 -2.72 -36.16
C GLU A 107 -15.43 -2.30 -37.29
N ASN A 108 -16.10 -1.15 -37.15
CA ASN A 108 -17.03 -0.61 -38.14
C ASN A 108 -16.37 0.22 -39.25
N VAL A 109 -15.07 0.51 -39.16
CA VAL A 109 -14.34 1.26 -40.18
C VAL A 109 -13.53 0.31 -41.06
N ASP A 110 -13.66 0.48 -42.38
CA ASP A 110 -12.90 -0.26 -43.39
C ASP A 110 -11.47 0.29 -43.46
N MET A 111 -10.63 -0.16 -42.50
CA MET A 111 -9.22 0.21 -42.38
C MET A 111 -8.36 -1.05 -42.26
N SER A 112 -7.11 -0.97 -42.70
CA SER A 112 -6.14 -2.06 -42.59
C SER A 112 -5.96 -2.47 -41.13
N VAL A 113 -5.78 -3.78 -40.89
CA VAL A 113 -5.65 -4.35 -39.53
C VAL A 113 -4.40 -3.82 -38.82
N GLU A 114 -3.36 -3.49 -39.58
CA GLU A 114 -2.11 -2.90 -39.06
C GLU A 114 -2.34 -1.48 -38.51
N ASP A 115 -3.07 -0.64 -39.23
CA ASP A 115 -3.39 0.74 -38.78
C ASP A 115 -4.27 0.73 -37.52
N LYS A 116 -5.16 -0.25 -37.39
CA LYS A 116 -5.99 -0.43 -36.19
C LYS A 116 -5.11 -0.75 -34.97
N MET A 117 -4.12 -1.61 -35.13
CA MET A 117 -3.21 -2.01 -34.05
C MET A 117 -2.29 -0.86 -33.59
N ASP A 118 -1.79 -0.06 -34.52
CA ASP A 118 -0.93 1.10 -34.21
C ASP A 118 -1.67 2.18 -33.41
N VAL A 119 -2.94 2.43 -33.71
CA VAL A 119 -3.77 3.38 -32.95
C VAL A 119 -3.97 2.90 -31.50
N LEU A 120 -4.18 1.61 -31.30
CA LEU A 120 -4.35 1.00 -29.98
C LEU A 120 -3.06 0.99 -29.17
N GLU A 121 -1.92 0.68 -29.80
CA GLU A 121 -0.59 0.72 -29.17
C GLU A 121 -0.23 2.15 -28.74
N ASN A 122 -0.50 3.15 -29.58
CA ASN A 122 -0.28 4.57 -29.25
C ASN A 122 -1.17 5.05 -28.09
N LEU A 123 -2.46 4.70 -28.09
CA LEU A 123 -3.37 5.04 -26.99
C LEU A 123 -2.92 4.40 -25.67
N ARG A 124 -2.46 3.15 -25.72
CA ARG A 124 -1.92 2.44 -24.56
C ARG A 124 -0.64 3.12 -24.04
N GLN A 125 0.28 3.49 -24.92
CA GLN A 125 1.52 4.18 -24.53
C GLN A 125 1.25 5.57 -23.95
N ALA A 126 0.34 6.34 -24.55
CA ALA A 126 -0.08 7.64 -24.04
C ALA A 126 -0.74 7.53 -22.65
N ALA A 127 -1.61 6.52 -22.46
CA ALA A 127 -2.24 6.25 -21.17
C ALA A 127 -1.22 5.86 -20.09
N MET A 128 -0.21 5.04 -20.42
CA MET A 128 0.86 4.67 -19.49
C MET A 128 1.73 5.87 -19.08
N SER A 129 1.90 6.86 -19.97
CA SER A 129 2.64 8.10 -19.69
C SER A 129 1.93 9.01 -18.68
N TRP A 130 0.59 9.04 -18.68
CA TRP A 130 -0.19 9.82 -17.71
C TRP A 130 -0.22 9.20 -16.31
N VAL A 131 0.08 7.91 -16.19
CA VAL A 131 0.03 7.14 -14.94
C VAL A 131 1.31 7.29 -14.10
N THR A 132 2.43 7.70 -14.67
CA THR A 132 3.66 7.94 -13.90
C THR A 132 3.75 9.40 -13.44
N PRO A 133 3.41 9.73 -12.17
CA PRO A 133 3.80 11.02 -11.62
C PRO A 133 5.34 11.04 -11.51
N TYR A 134 5.96 12.05 -12.13
CA TYR A 134 7.38 12.36 -12.01
C TYR A 134 7.79 12.58 -10.55
#